data_AF-A0AAD4HSL3-F1
#
_entry.id   AF-A0AAD4HSL3-F1
#
_cell.length_a   1.000
_cell.length_b   1.000
_cell.length_c   1.000
_cell.angle_alpha   90.00
_cell.angle_beta   90.00
_cell.angle_gamma   90.00
#
_symmetry.space_group_name_H-M   'P 1'
#
loop_
_entity.id
_entity.type
_entity.pdbx_description
1 polymer ?
#
loop_
_entity_poly.entity_id
_entity_poly.type
_entity_poly.pdbx_seq_one_letter_code
_entity_poly.pdbx_strand_id
1 'polypeptide(L)'
;MPARIISREEYLLLAKVAEEAERYEDLVAQIKGLTQTYGALTIEERNLLSVAYKNITNSLRSSWRVVDSMEKLESSRPSAQSKHQVSLIRRQRVRIEKELTDACKDIVKLLNDSLLATAKAGEETVFYYKLKGDYYRYLAEFVQQQERSRYSDLSLAAYKFAYKHALAMLEPTHPTRLGLALNFAVYYHDVRKSPERACHLGKHAFDEAVACLDDSSSMQVMRDSMMILQLLRDDLVIWSSEMQRDGVSK
;
A
#
# COMPACT_ATOMS: atom_id res chain seq x y z
N MET A 1 -38.72 5.68 -2.56
CA MET A 1 -37.69 5.58 -1.49
C MET A 1 -36.52 4.80 -2.05
N PRO A 2 -35.26 5.17 -1.73
CA PRO A 2 -34.13 4.34 -2.12
C PRO A 2 -34.27 2.96 -1.49
N ALA A 3 -33.91 1.90 -2.23
CA ALA A 3 -33.87 0.54 -1.70
C ALA A 3 -32.89 0.49 -0.52
N ARG A 4 -33.29 -0.19 0.57
CA ARG A 4 -32.42 -0.41 1.72
C ARG A 4 -31.64 -1.70 1.51
N ILE A 5 -30.37 -1.69 1.89
CA ILE A 5 -29.53 -2.89 1.89
C ILE A 5 -29.94 -3.75 3.08
N ILE A 6 -30.28 -5.02 2.83
CA ILE A 6 -30.80 -5.94 3.85
C ILE A 6 -29.93 -7.20 4.03
N SER A 7 -28.98 -7.47 3.15
CA SER A 7 -28.13 -8.65 3.23
C SER A 7 -26.65 -8.39 2.90
N ARG A 8 -25.80 -9.37 3.21
CA ARG A 8 -24.37 -9.33 2.92
C ARG A 8 -24.10 -9.32 1.41
N GLU A 9 -24.89 -10.10 0.69
CA GLU A 9 -24.82 -10.26 -0.76
C GLU A 9 -25.17 -8.96 -1.48
N GLU A 10 -26.13 -8.18 -0.96
CA GLU A 10 -26.49 -6.88 -1.51
C GLU A 10 -25.37 -5.84 -1.32
N TYR A 11 -24.72 -5.81 -0.17
CA TYR A 11 -23.51 -4.99 0.03
C TYR A 11 -22.41 -5.38 -0.97
N LEU A 12 -22.15 -6.68 -1.11
CA LEU A 12 -21.12 -7.19 -2.02
C LEU A 12 -21.47 -6.88 -3.49
N LEU A 13 -22.72 -7.01 -3.89
CA LEU A 13 -23.20 -6.64 -5.22
C LEU A 13 -22.93 -5.16 -5.50
N LEU A 14 -23.30 -4.27 -4.58
CA LEU A 14 -23.07 -2.84 -4.75
C LEU A 14 -21.58 -2.49 -4.75
N ALA A 15 -20.76 -3.17 -3.94
CA ALA A 15 -19.31 -3.00 -3.95
C ALA A 15 -18.72 -3.35 -5.33
N LYS A 16 -19.17 -4.46 -5.93
CA LYS A 16 -18.74 -4.88 -7.28
C LYS A 16 -19.23 -3.93 -8.37
N VAL A 17 -20.48 -3.47 -8.30
CA VAL A 17 -20.99 -2.45 -9.23
C VAL A 17 -20.17 -1.16 -9.14
N ALA A 18 -19.80 -0.75 -7.93
CA ALA A 18 -18.95 0.42 -7.72
C ALA A 18 -17.51 0.19 -8.23
N GLU A 19 -16.95 -1.01 -8.10
CA GLU A 19 -15.67 -1.39 -8.69
C GLU A 19 -15.67 -1.25 -10.21
N GLU A 20 -16.66 -1.85 -10.88
CA GLU A 20 -16.83 -1.82 -12.34
C GLU A 20 -17.06 -0.40 -12.88
N ALA A 21 -17.68 0.46 -12.07
CA ALA A 21 -17.88 1.87 -12.40
C ALA A 21 -16.71 2.78 -11.99
N GLU A 22 -15.62 2.22 -11.45
CA GLU A 22 -14.46 2.93 -10.90
C GLU A 22 -14.84 3.97 -9.82
N ARG A 23 -15.94 3.74 -9.12
CA ARG A 23 -16.48 4.56 -8.02
C ARG A 23 -15.92 4.07 -6.68
N TYR A 24 -14.61 4.16 -6.51
CA TYR A 24 -13.92 3.54 -5.37
C TYR A 24 -14.35 4.06 -3.99
N GLU A 25 -14.78 5.32 -3.86
CA GLU A 25 -15.34 5.84 -2.60
C GLU A 25 -16.67 5.15 -2.25
N ASP A 26 -17.50 4.86 -3.25
CA ASP A 26 -18.78 4.18 -3.05
C ASP A 26 -18.53 2.70 -2.67
N LEU A 27 -17.52 2.07 -3.28
CA LEU A 27 -17.06 0.73 -2.93
C LEU A 27 -16.61 0.68 -1.46
N VAL A 28 -15.76 1.63 -1.02
CA VAL A 28 -15.32 1.72 0.39
C VAL A 28 -16.51 1.86 1.33
N ALA A 29 -17.52 2.65 0.97
CA ALA A 29 -18.73 2.79 1.78
C ALA A 29 -19.45 1.45 1.98
N GLN A 30 -19.55 0.62 0.93
CA GLN A 30 -20.16 -0.71 1.04
C GLN A 30 -19.35 -1.65 1.93
N ILE A 31 -18.02 -1.68 1.79
CA ILE A 31 -17.17 -2.55 2.64
C ILE A 31 -17.20 -2.12 4.11
N LYS A 32 -17.28 -0.81 4.39
CA LYS A 32 -17.49 -0.33 5.76
C LYS A 32 -18.85 -0.77 6.31
N GLY A 33 -19.89 -0.76 5.50
CA GLY A 33 -21.20 -1.32 5.85
C GLY A 33 -21.12 -2.81 6.21
N LEU A 34 -20.38 -3.60 5.43
CA LEU A 34 -20.10 -5.01 5.74
C LEU A 34 -19.37 -5.18 7.07
N THR A 35 -18.33 -4.37 7.30
CA THR A 35 -17.53 -4.43 8.52
C THR A 35 -18.38 -4.06 9.75
N GLN A 36 -19.22 -3.03 9.64
CA GLN A 36 -20.11 -2.59 10.72
C GLN A 36 -21.21 -3.62 11.04
N THR A 37 -21.74 -4.29 10.02
CA THR A 37 -22.87 -5.21 10.18
C THR A 37 -22.44 -6.61 10.59
N TYR A 38 -21.32 -7.11 10.05
CA TYR A 38 -20.90 -8.50 10.19
C TYR A 38 -19.54 -8.68 10.89
N GLY A 39 -18.82 -7.61 11.19
CA GLY A 39 -17.55 -7.62 11.94
C GLY A 39 -16.33 -8.07 11.13
N ALA A 40 -16.44 -9.18 10.41
CA ALA A 40 -15.34 -9.77 9.63
C ALA A 40 -15.63 -9.74 8.12
N LEU A 41 -14.56 -9.67 7.32
CA LEU A 41 -14.62 -9.67 5.86
C LEU A 41 -14.22 -11.05 5.29
N THR A 42 -14.87 -11.45 4.20
CA THR A 42 -14.43 -12.60 3.40
C THR A 42 -13.18 -12.25 2.59
N ILE A 43 -12.50 -13.24 2.02
CA ILE A 43 -11.31 -13.01 1.17
C ILE A 43 -11.65 -12.04 0.02
N GLU A 44 -12.79 -12.24 -0.63
CA GLU A 44 -13.24 -11.39 -1.74
C GLU A 44 -13.45 -9.93 -1.28
N GLU A 45 -14.14 -9.73 -0.16
CA GLU A 45 -14.41 -8.39 0.39
C GLU A 45 -13.12 -7.70 0.87
N ARG A 46 -12.16 -8.45 1.44
CA ARG A 46 -10.83 -7.92 1.79
C ARG A 46 -10.05 -7.48 0.56
N ASN A 47 -10.15 -8.24 -0.53
CA ASN A 47 -9.50 -7.88 -1.79
C ASN A 47 -10.12 -6.61 -2.37
N LEU A 48 -11.45 -6.50 -2.40
CA LEU A 48 -12.17 -5.28 -2.82
C LEU A 48 -11.76 -4.06 -1.98
N LEU A 49 -11.66 -4.21 -0.66
CA LEU A 49 -11.18 -3.15 0.23
C LEU A 49 -9.78 -2.65 -0.20
N SER A 50 -8.87 -3.58 -0.44
CA SER A 50 -7.50 -3.26 -0.86
C SER A 50 -7.48 -2.58 -2.23
N VAL A 51 -8.27 -3.07 -3.20
CA VAL A 51 -8.39 -2.48 -4.54
C VAL A 51 -8.89 -1.04 -4.46
N ALA A 52 -9.95 -0.79 -3.72
CA ALA A 52 -10.57 0.53 -3.64
C ALA A 52 -9.62 1.58 -3.05
N TYR A 53 -9.06 1.33 -1.86
CA TYR A 53 -8.14 2.29 -1.26
C TYR A 53 -6.82 2.42 -2.07
N LYS A 54 -6.35 1.35 -2.71
CA LYS A 54 -5.19 1.42 -3.61
C LYS A 54 -5.46 2.38 -4.76
N ASN A 55 -6.62 2.30 -5.41
CA ASN A 55 -6.95 3.17 -6.53
C ASN A 55 -7.14 4.63 -6.09
N ILE A 56 -7.87 4.89 -4.99
CA ILE A 56 -8.03 6.24 -4.43
C ILE A 56 -6.65 6.85 -4.14
N THR A 57 -5.80 6.13 -3.41
CA THR A 57 -4.48 6.66 -3.01
C THR A 57 -3.51 6.77 -4.18
N ASN A 58 -3.54 5.86 -5.16
CA ASN A 58 -2.72 5.97 -6.36
C ASN A 58 -3.07 7.20 -7.19
N SER A 59 -4.37 7.47 -7.38
CA SER A 59 -4.84 8.67 -8.07
C SER A 59 -4.34 9.94 -7.37
N LEU A 60 -4.59 10.05 -6.06
CA LEU A 60 -4.17 11.20 -5.24
C LEU A 60 -2.64 11.38 -5.23
N ARG A 61 -1.87 10.30 -5.09
CA ARG A 61 -0.39 10.35 -5.16
C ARG A 61 0.11 10.82 -6.52
N SER A 62 -0.53 10.39 -7.60
CA SER A 62 -0.16 10.79 -8.96
C SER A 62 -0.45 12.27 -9.18
N SER A 63 -1.63 12.74 -8.79
CA SER A 63 -1.99 14.17 -8.80
C SER A 63 -1.04 15.00 -7.93
N TRP A 64 -0.68 14.52 -6.74
CA TRP A 64 0.24 15.21 -5.85
C TRP A 64 1.62 15.39 -6.49
N ARG A 65 2.20 14.33 -7.10
CA ARG A 65 3.51 14.42 -7.77
C ARG A 65 3.53 15.45 -8.91
N VAL A 66 2.46 15.50 -9.70
CA VAL A 66 2.32 16.49 -10.79
C VAL A 66 2.30 17.90 -10.22
N VAL A 67 1.45 18.17 -9.23
CA VAL A 67 1.30 19.51 -8.64
C VAL A 67 2.56 19.94 -7.88
N ASP A 68 3.23 19.02 -7.17
CA ASP A 68 4.51 19.28 -6.50
C ASP A 68 5.61 19.66 -7.51
N SER A 69 5.65 18.98 -8.65
CA SER A 69 6.58 19.32 -9.75
C SER A 69 6.28 20.69 -10.36
N MET A 70 5.01 21.02 -10.53
CA MET A 70 4.57 22.35 -11.00
C MET A 70 4.94 23.46 -10.01
N GLU A 71 4.74 23.24 -8.69
CA GLU A 71 5.12 24.22 -7.65
C GLU A 71 6.62 24.49 -7.69
N LYS A 72 7.44 23.44 -7.79
CA LYS A 72 8.92 23.55 -7.87
C LYS A 72 9.37 24.31 -9.11
N LEU A 73 8.78 24.01 -10.27
CA LEU A 73 9.11 24.68 -11.53
C LEU A 73 8.76 26.16 -11.47
N GLU A 74 7.56 26.51 -11.00
CA GLU A 74 7.13 27.91 -10.92
C GLU A 74 7.94 28.68 -9.87
N SER A 75 8.29 28.05 -8.74
CA SER A 75 9.13 28.65 -7.68
C SER A 75 10.54 29.05 -8.14
N SER A 76 11.03 28.49 -9.25
CA SER A 76 12.33 28.84 -9.83
C SER A 76 12.33 30.17 -10.61
N ARG A 77 11.15 30.76 -10.87
CA ARG A 77 11.00 31.98 -11.66
C ARG A 77 11.01 33.25 -10.78
N PRO A 78 11.77 34.29 -11.13
CA PRO A 78 12.00 35.44 -10.23
C PRO A 78 10.90 36.53 -10.18
N SER A 79 9.74 36.38 -10.83
CA SER A 79 8.75 37.47 -10.97
C SER A 79 7.74 37.57 -9.80
N ALA A 80 7.17 38.75 -9.54
CA ALA A 80 6.15 38.94 -8.50
C ALA A 80 4.84 38.21 -8.80
N GLN A 81 4.44 38.10 -10.08
CA GLN A 81 3.31 37.29 -10.52
C GLN A 81 3.55 35.80 -10.27
N SER A 82 4.79 35.35 -10.42
CA SER A 82 5.20 33.98 -10.09
C SER A 82 4.98 33.65 -8.61
N LYS A 83 5.27 34.57 -7.68
CA LYS A 83 5.00 34.34 -6.24
C LYS A 83 3.53 34.08 -5.93
N HIS A 84 2.60 34.82 -6.56
CA HIS A 84 1.17 34.58 -6.38
C HIS A 84 0.74 33.24 -7.00
N GLN A 85 1.23 32.91 -8.19
CA GLN A 85 0.96 31.62 -8.85
C GLN A 85 1.48 30.44 -8.02
N VAL A 86 2.70 30.51 -7.50
CA VAL A 86 3.27 29.52 -6.57
C VAL A 86 2.35 29.33 -5.37
N SER A 87 1.82 30.41 -4.78
CA SER A 87 0.89 30.32 -3.66
C SER A 87 -0.42 29.61 -4.02
N LEU A 88 -0.95 29.81 -5.22
CA LEU A 88 -2.16 29.13 -5.70
C LEU A 88 -1.91 27.63 -5.95
N ILE A 89 -0.78 27.29 -6.59
CA ILE A 89 -0.37 25.89 -6.83
C ILE A 89 -0.15 25.18 -5.49
N ARG A 90 0.54 25.83 -4.54
CA ARG A 90 0.75 25.31 -3.18
C ARG A 90 -0.57 25.03 -2.47
N ARG A 91 -1.57 25.92 -2.60
CA ARG A 91 -2.90 25.70 -2.02
C ARG A 91 -3.54 24.41 -2.56
N GLN A 92 -3.41 24.15 -3.86
CA GLN A 92 -3.91 22.92 -4.45
C GLN A 92 -3.12 21.69 -3.97
N ARG A 93 -1.79 21.80 -3.87
CA ARG A 93 -0.94 20.72 -3.33
C ARG A 93 -1.36 20.32 -1.92
N VAL A 94 -1.53 21.29 -1.02
CA VAL A 94 -1.95 21.07 0.37
C VAL A 94 -3.34 20.43 0.46
N ARG A 95 -4.26 20.76 -0.47
CA ARG A 95 -5.57 20.11 -0.54
C ARG A 95 -5.43 18.62 -0.87
N ILE A 96 -4.63 18.27 -1.87
CA ILE A 96 -4.38 16.87 -2.24
C ILE A 96 -3.67 16.13 -1.10
N GLU A 97 -2.70 16.76 -0.43
CA GLU A 97 -2.03 16.18 0.74
C GLU A 97 -3.03 15.86 1.87
N LYS A 98 -4.02 16.72 2.09
CA LYS A 98 -5.09 16.48 3.07
C LYS A 98 -5.96 15.28 2.64
N GLU A 99 -6.44 15.26 1.40
CA GLU A 99 -7.27 14.16 0.87
C GLU A 99 -6.53 12.81 0.95
N LEU A 100 -5.23 12.78 0.61
CA LEU A 100 -4.38 11.60 0.73
C LEU A 100 -4.16 11.18 2.19
N THR A 101 -3.93 12.15 3.09
CA THR A 101 -3.79 11.91 4.53
C THR A 101 -5.07 11.30 5.10
N ASP A 102 -6.21 11.87 4.76
CA ASP A 102 -7.52 11.44 5.25
C ASP A 102 -7.82 10.02 4.76
N ALA A 103 -7.58 9.71 3.47
CA ALA A 103 -7.75 8.37 2.92
C ALA A 103 -6.85 7.33 3.62
N CYS A 104 -5.58 7.66 3.86
CA CYS A 104 -4.64 6.76 4.53
C CYS A 104 -5.00 6.55 6.01
N LYS A 105 -5.40 7.61 6.72
CA LYS A 105 -5.82 7.51 8.13
C LYS A 105 -7.13 6.74 8.27
N ASP A 106 -8.03 6.88 7.32
CA ASP A 106 -9.33 6.22 7.32
C ASP A 106 -9.21 4.69 7.24
N ILE A 107 -8.41 4.16 6.31
CA ILE A 107 -8.15 2.70 6.25
C ILE A 107 -7.36 2.22 7.48
N VAL A 108 -6.36 2.96 7.94
CA VAL A 108 -5.61 2.61 9.17
C VAL A 108 -6.54 2.53 10.37
N LYS A 109 -7.49 3.46 10.47
CA LYS A 109 -8.50 3.46 11.53
C LYS A 109 -9.42 2.24 11.41
N LEU A 110 -9.96 1.94 10.22
CA LEU A 110 -10.78 0.75 9.98
C LEU A 110 -10.06 -0.55 10.36
N LEU A 111 -8.76 -0.63 10.05
CA LEU A 111 -7.92 -1.78 10.43
C LEU A 111 -7.79 -1.92 11.95
N ASN A 112 -7.45 -0.83 12.65
CA ASN A 112 -7.22 -0.85 14.09
C ASN A 112 -8.51 -1.05 14.90
N ASP A 113 -9.58 -0.36 14.52
CA ASP A 113 -10.82 -0.29 15.31
C ASP A 113 -11.75 -1.47 15.04
N SER A 114 -11.53 -2.23 13.96
CA SER A 114 -12.44 -3.31 13.57
C SER A 114 -11.71 -4.55 13.06
N LEU A 115 -11.04 -4.46 11.91
CA LEU A 115 -10.62 -5.66 11.17
C LEU A 115 -9.53 -6.48 11.87
N LEU A 116 -8.58 -5.83 12.54
CA LEU A 116 -7.52 -6.52 13.29
C LEU A 116 -8.04 -7.22 14.54
N ALA A 117 -9.13 -6.73 15.15
CA ALA A 117 -9.72 -7.37 16.33
C ALA A 117 -10.43 -8.69 15.98
N THR A 118 -10.92 -8.82 14.75
CA THR A 118 -11.63 -10.01 14.25
C THR A 118 -10.75 -10.92 13.38
N ALA A 119 -9.52 -10.51 13.07
CA ALA A 119 -8.64 -11.21 12.15
C ALA A 119 -8.26 -12.59 12.69
N LYS A 120 -8.42 -13.62 11.87
CA LYS A 120 -7.91 -14.96 12.18
C LYS A 120 -6.39 -14.97 12.11
N ALA A 121 -5.78 -15.75 13.01
CA ALA A 121 -4.36 -16.03 12.92
C ALA A 121 -4.04 -16.72 11.58
N GLY A 122 -3.05 -16.21 10.87
CA GLY A 122 -2.61 -16.72 9.58
C GLY A 122 -2.62 -15.63 8.52
N GLU A 123 -3.04 -15.97 7.30
CA GLU A 123 -3.05 -15.09 6.13
C GLU A 123 -3.75 -13.76 6.39
N GLU A 124 -4.93 -13.77 7.00
CA GLU A 124 -5.75 -12.57 7.23
C GLU A 124 -5.03 -11.53 8.11
N THR A 125 -4.35 -11.99 9.18
CA THR A 125 -3.54 -11.12 10.03
C THR A 125 -2.37 -10.52 9.24
N VAL A 126 -1.69 -11.33 8.42
CA VAL A 126 -0.59 -10.85 7.56
C VAL A 126 -1.10 -9.79 6.59
N PHE A 127 -2.24 -10.05 5.93
CA PHE A 127 -2.86 -9.15 4.97
C PHE A 127 -3.15 -7.78 5.59
N TYR A 128 -3.80 -7.74 6.75
CA TYR A 128 -4.17 -6.48 7.39
C TYR A 128 -2.97 -5.70 7.93
N TYR A 129 -1.98 -6.37 8.53
CA TYR A 129 -0.76 -5.67 8.98
C TYR A 129 0.11 -5.20 7.82
N LYS A 130 0.18 -5.96 6.71
CA LYS A 130 0.80 -5.50 5.46
C LYS A 130 0.12 -4.22 4.97
N LEU A 131 -1.21 -4.21 4.91
CA LEU A 131 -2.00 -3.06 4.47
C LEU A 131 -1.76 -1.84 5.38
N LYS A 132 -1.75 -2.04 6.70
CA LYS A 132 -1.40 -1.01 7.68
C LYS A 132 0.01 -0.45 7.46
N GLY A 133 0.98 -1.32 7.18
CA GLY A 133 2.35 -0.93 6.84
C GLY A 133 2.43 -0.08 5.57
N ASP A 134 1.67 -0.48 4.53
CA ASP A 134 1.56 0.23 3.24
C ASP A 134 1.02 1.65 3.42
N TYR A 135 -0.09 1.83 4.15
CA TYR A 135 -0.67 3.17 4.33
C TYR A 135 0.14 4.07 5.26
N TYR A 136 0.84 3.53 6.26
CA TYR A 136 1.81 4.32 7.01
C TYR A 136 3.04 4.70 6.17
N ARG A 137 3.48 3.80 5.28
CA ARG A 137 4.56 4.12 4.33
C ARG A 137 4.14 5.27 3.42
N TYR A 138 2.92 5.25 2.89
CA TYR A 138 2.40 6.33 2.06
C TYR A 138 2.38 7.66 2.81
N LEU A 139 1.89 7.68 4.05
CA LEU A 139 1.94 8.86 4.91
C LEU A 139 3.38 9.38 5.10
N ALA A 140 4.36 8.50 5.29
CA ALA A 140 5.76 8.90 5.46
C ALA A 140 6.42 9.49 4.19
N GLU A 141 5.83 9.34 3.00
CA GLU A 141 6.42 9.82 1.75
C GLU A 141 6.26 11.33 1.54
N PHE A 142 5.12 11.92 1.95
CA PHE A 142 4.76 13.29 1.58
C PHE A 142 4.55 14.24 2.77
N VAL A 143 4.41 13.71 4.00
CA VAL A 143 4.26 14.58 5.18
C VAL A 143 5.55 15.31 5.52
N GLN A 144 5.42 16.39 6.30
CA GLN A 144 6.57 17.16 6.78
C GLN A 144 7.50 16.32 7.66
N GLN A 145 8.78 16.73 7.72
CA GLN A 145 9.89 15.97 8.29
C GLN A 145 9.63 15.46 9.72
N GLN A 146 8.91 16.22 10.56
CA GLN A 146 8.63 15.84 11.94
C GLN A 146 7.64 14.66 12.05
N GLU A 147 6.57 14.65 11.24
CA GLU A 147 5.62 13.53 11.21
C GLU A 147 6.15 12.33 10.41
N ARG A 148 7.07 12.58 9.47
CA ARG A 148 7.68 11.56 8.63
C ARG A 148 8.37 10.46 9.44
N SER A 149 9.13 10.83 10.49
CA SER A 149 9.78 9.83 11.36
C SER A 149 8.74 8.95 12.05
N ARG A 150 7.67 9.55 12.60
CA ARG A 150 6.62 8.81 13.28
C ARG A 150 5.95 7.79 12.37
N TYR A 151 5.51 8.19 11.18
CA TYR A 151 4.86 7.25 10.25
C TYR A 151 5.84 6.20 9.70
N SER A 152 7.11 6.57 9.51
CA SER A 152 8.16 5.61 9.17
C SER A 152 8.29 4.52 10.23
N ASP A 153 8.32 4.88 11.52
CA ASP A 153 8.43 3.90 12.61
C ASP A 153 7.17 3.04 12.76
N LEU A 154 5.99 3.63 12.59
CA LEU A 154 4.71 2.89 12.58
C LEU A 154 4.63 1.89 11.41
N SER A 155 5.08 2.30 10.22
CA SER A 155 5.18 1.42 9.05
C SER A 155 6.15 0.25 9.31
N LEU A 156 7.34 0.54 9.87
CA LEU A 156 8.30 -0.50 10.24
C LEU A 156 7.72 -1.50 11.25
N ALA A 157 7.03 -1.01 12.28
CA ALA A 157 6.43 -1.86 13.30
C ALA A 157 5.38 -2.81 12.68
N ALA A 158 4.51 -2.28 11.81
CA ALA A 158 3.49 -3.07 11.12
C ALA A 158 4.12 -4.13 10.20
N TYR A 159 5.09 -3.76 9.37
CA TYR A 159 5.76 -4.71 8.48
C TYR A 159 6.57 -5.77 9.24
N LYS A 160 7.29 -5.41 10.31
CA LYS A 160 8.02 -6.38 11.13
C LYS A 160 7.09 -7.40 11.77
N PHE A 161 5.96 -6.95 12.31
CA PHE A 161 4.95 -7.84 12.86
C PHE A 161 4.39 -8.78 11.79
N ALA A 162 3.94 -8.21 10.65
CA ALA A 162 3.42 -8.99 9.53
C ALA A 162 4.42 -10.03 9.04
N TYR A 163 5.70 -9.64 8.91
CA TYR A 163 6.73 -10.50 8.34
C TYR A 163 7.06 -11.65 9.28
N LYS A 164 7.26 -11.37 10.57
CA LYS A 164 7.44 -12.41 11.58
C LYS A 164 6.27 -13.40 11.60
N HIS A 165 5.04 -12.89 11.52
CA HIS A 165 3.84 -13.74 11.49
C HIS A 165 3.75 -14.56 10.21
N ALA A 166 4.08 -13.98 9.06
CA ALA A 166 4.08 -14.66 7.77
C ALA A 166 5.11 -15.80 7.70
N LEU A 167 6.33 -15.60 8.23
CA LEU A 167 7.36 -16.66 8.30
C LEU A 167 6.88 -17.89 9.08
N ALA A 168 6.05 -17.69 10.11
CA ALA A 168 5.56 -18.76 10.96
C ALA A 168 4.29 -19.45 10.45
N MET A 169 3.53 -18.79 9.56
CA MET A 169 2.15 -19.19 9.25
C MET A 169 1.89 -19.43 7.76
N LEU A 170 2.75 -18.95 6.86
CA LEU A 170 2.55 -19.00 5.41
C LEU A 170 3.77 -19.61 4.73
N GLU A 171 3.53 -20.45 3.74
CA GLU A 171 4.59 -21.00 2.88
C GLU A 171 5.36 -19.89 2.15
N PRO A 172 6.67 -20.09 1.84
CA PRO A 172 7.48 -19.11 1.13
C PRO A 172 6.90 -18.65 -0.21
N THR A 173 6.17 -19.55 -0.89
CA THR A 173 5.51 -19.28 -2.17
C THR A 173 4.15 -18.61 -2.02
N HIS A 174 3.64 -18.38 -0.80
CA HIS A 174 2.31 -17.80 -0.61
C HIS A 174 2.25 -16.33 -1.10
N PRO A 175 1.29 -15.94 -1.98
CA PRO A 175 1.22 -14.59 -2.55
C PRO A 175 1.22 -13.46 -1.52
N THR A 176 0.45 -13.59 -0.42
CA THR A 176 0.46 -12.61 0.67
C THR A 176 1.83 -12.44 1.33
N ARG A 177 2.61 -13.52 1.51
CA ARG A 177 3.97 -13.47 2.09
C ARG A 177 4.94 -12.82 1.13
N LEU A 178 4.89 -13.19 -0.16
CA LEU A 178 5.72 -12.59 -1.21
C LEU A 178 5.42 -11.10 -1.39
N GLY A 179 4.13 -10.74 -1.48
CA GLY A 179 3.71 -9.35 -1.62
C GLY A 179 4.05 -8.50 -0.40
N LEU A 180 4.06 -9.09 0.79
CA LEU A 180 4.58 -8.44 1.99
C LEU A 180 6.09 -8.22 1.90
N ALA A 181 6.86 -9.23 1.49
CA ALA A 181 8.31 -9.10 1.35
C ALA A 181 8.68 -8.00 0.35
N LEU A 182 8.01 -7.97 -0.81
CA LEU A 182 8.14 -6.92 -1.82
C LEU A 182 7.92 -5.53 -1.21
N ASN A 183 6.76 -5.30 -0.59
CA ASN A 183 6.43 -3.98 -0.05
C ASN A 183 7.35 -3.58 1.11
N PHE A 184 7.84 -4.54 1.89
CA PHE A 184 8.77 -4.28 2.98
C PHE A 184 10.19 -3.97 2.47
N ALA A 185 10.62 -4.60 1.37
CA ALA A 185 11.86 -4.24 0.68
C ALA A 185 11.78 -2.81 0.14
N VAL A 186 10.69 -2.45 -0.55
CA VAL A 186 10.42 -1.08 -1.04
C VAL A 186 10.44 -0.08 0.12
N TYR A 187 9.88 -0.42 1.29
CA TYR A 187 9.97 0.43 2.47
C TYR A 187 11.43 0.71 2.90
N TYR A 188 12.28 -0.32 2.96
CA TYR A 188 13.68 -0.13 3.32
C TYR A 188 14.43 0.73 2.31
N HIS A 189 14.13 0.54 1.02
CA HIS A 189 14.70 1.33 -0.06
C HIS A 189 14.24 2.79 0.00
N ASP A 190 12.94 3.03 -0.15
CA ASP A 190 12.39 4.36 -0.39
C ASP A 190 12.31 5.22 0.87
N VAL A 191 11.97 4.63 2.01
CA VAL A 191 11.69 5.36 3.26
C VAL A 191 12.91 5.38 4.17
N ARG A 192 13.56 4.23 4.39
CA ARG A 192 14.73 4.13 5.29
C ARG A 192 16.05 4.48 4.61
N LYS A 193 16.07 4.63 3.28
CA LYS A 193 17.29 4.88 2.50
C LYS A 193 18.38 3.86 2.80
N SER A 194 17.99 2.59 2.91
CA SER A 194 18.88 1.45 3.16
C SER A 194 18.69 0.40 2.05
N PRO A 195 19.23 0.65 0.85
CA PRO A 195 19.09 -0.25 -0.29
C PRO A 195 19.71 -1.63 -0.02
N GLU A 196 20.76 -1.73 0.80
CA GLU A 196 21.38 -3.00 1.18
C GLU A 196 20.38 -3.91 1.90
N ARG A 197 19.61 -3.35 2.84
CA ARG A 197 18.59 -4.09 3.59
C ARG A 197 17.40 -4.45 2.70
N ALA A 198 17.01 -3.57 1.79
CA ALA A 198 15.98 -3.84 0.81
C ALA A 198 16.35 -5.04 -0.08
N CYS A 199 17.56 -5.02 -0.64
CA CYS A 199 18.10 -6.10 -1.47
C CYS A 199 18.23 -7.41 -0.69
N HIS A 200 18.74 -7.37 0.54
CA HIS A 200 18.86 -8.57 1.36
C HIS A 200 17.51 -9.21 1.65
N LEU A 201 16.50 -8.42 2.05
CA LEU A 201 15.15 -8.91 2.33
C LEU A 201 14.49 -9.47 1.06
N GLY A 202 14.56 -8.72 -0.05
CA GLY A 202 13.97 -9.15 -1.32
C GLY A 202 14.63 -10.41 -1.86
N LYS A 203 15.96 -10.48 -1.86
CA LYS A 203 16.70 -11.66 -2.31
C LYS A 203 16.40 -12.89 -1.46
N HIS A 204 16.39 -12.74 -0.13
CA HIS A 204 16.06 -13.86 0.76
C HIS A 204 14.67 -14.42 0.45
N ALA A 205 13.65 -13.56 0.32
CA ALA A 205 12.29 -14.00 0.00
C ALA A 205 12.19 -14.64 -1.39
N PHE A 206 12.94 -14.12 -2.37
CA PHE A 206 12.99 -14.67 -3.72
C PHE A 206 13.62 -16.07 -3.73
N ASP A 207 14.82 -16.21 -3.15
CA ASP A 207 15.58 -17.47 -3.13
C ASP A 207 14.81 -18.57 -2.38
N GLU A 208 14.20 -18.23 -1.24
CA GLU A 208 13.38 -19.15 -0.44
C GLU A 208 12.14 -19.62 -1.21
N ALA A 209 11.46 -18.71 -1.92
CA ALA A 209 10.30 -19.06 -2.72
C ALA A 209 10.68 -19.96 -3.89
N VAL A 210 11.76 -19.65 -4.62
CA VAL A 210 12.25 -20.45 -5.75
C VAL A 210 12.63 -21.87 -5.29
N ALA A 211 13.25 -22.01 -4.13
CA ALA A 211 13.60 -23.31 -3.56
C ALA A 211 12.37 -24.16 -3.18
N CYS A 212 11.23 -23.52 -2.93
CA CYS A 212 9.98 -24.16 -2.52
C CYS A 212 8.90 -24.17 -3.62
N LEU A 213 9.22 -23.79 -4.86
CA LEU A 213 8.28 -23.90 -5.98
C LEU A 213 8.04 -25.38 -6.29
N ASP A 214 6.86 -25.86 -5.92
CA ASP A 214 6.38 -27.22 -6.19
C ASP A 214 5.10 -27.18 -7.03
N ASP A 215 4.94 -28.18 -7.91
CA ASP A 215 3.82 -28.33 -8.86
C ASP A 215 2.49 -28.68 -8.16
N SER A 216 2.50 -28.92 -6.85
CA SER A 216 1.32 -29.24 -6.04
C SER A 216 0.42 -28.04 -5.70
N SER A 217 0.90 -26.81 -5.93
CA SER A 217 0.12 -25.59 -5.70
C SER A 217 -0.97 -25.39 -6.76
N SER A 218 -2.08 -24.74 -6.39
CA SER A 218 -3.09 -24.41 -7.40
C SER A 218 -2.51 -23.49 -8.48
N MET A 219 -2.89 -23.69 -9.75
CA MET A 219 -2.41 -22.86 -10.87
C MET A 219 -2.62 -21.36 -10.63
N GLN A 220 -3.70 -20.97 -9.96
CA GLN A 220 -3.96 -19.56 -9.66
C GLN A 220 -2.93 -19.00 -8.67
N VAL A 221 -2.70 -19.69 -7.56
CA VAL A 221 -1.70 -19.29 -6.55
C VAL A 221 -0.31 -19.22 -7.18
N MET A 222 0.05 -20.19 -8.02
CA MET A 222 1.33 -20.17 -8.74
C MET A 222 1.47 -18.96 -9.66
N ARG A 223 0.44 -18.62 -10.44
CA ARG A 223 0.45 -17.44 -11.31
C ARG A 223 0.64 -16.15 -10.50
N ASP A 224 -0.10 -16.00 -9.41
CA ASP A 224 -0.02 -14.81 -8.56
C ASP A 224 1.37 -14.68 -7.91
N SER A 225 1.93 -15.79 -7.43
CA SER A 225 3.27 -15.84 -6.86
C SER A 225 4.36 -15.54 -7.88
N MET A 226 4.27 -16.10 -9.09
CA MET A 226 5.21 -15.82 -10.18
C MET A 226 5.20 -14.35 -10.60
N MET A 227 4.01 -13.74 -10.68
CA MET A 227 3.88 -12.30 -10.97
C MET A 227 4.59 -11.46 -9.90
N ILE A 228 4.44 -11.80 -8.61
CA ILE A 228 5.10 -11.06 -7.53
C ILE A 228 6.61 -11.28 -7.53
N LEU A 229 7.08 -12.52 -7.79
CA LEU A 229 8.51 -12.82 -7.92
C LEU A 229 9.14 -12.04 -9.08
N GLN A 230 8.41 -11.89 -10.18
CA GLN A 230 8.85 -11.08 -11.32
C GLN A 230 9.06 -9.61 -10.92
N LEU A 231 8.09 -9.01 -10.22
CA LEU A 231 8.22 -7.64 -9.71
C LEU A 231 9.40 -7.49 -8.75
N LEU A 232 9.57 -8.46 -7.83
CA LEU A 232 10.68 -8.44 -6.87
C LEU A 232 12.04 -8.55 -7.56
N ARG A 233 12.14 -9.38 -8.61
CA ARG A 233 13.35 -9.47 -9.43
C ARG A 233 13.67 -8.15 -10.12
N ASP A 234 12.66 -7.51 -10.69
CA ASP A 234 12.84 -6.26 -11.44
C ASP A 234 13.31 -5.13 -10.50
N ASP A 235 12.72 -5.02 -9.30
CA ASP A 235 13.17 -4.10 -8.25
C ASP A 235 14.62 -4.38 -7.82
N LEU A 236 14.98 -5.65 -7.58
CA LEU A 236 16.35 -6.03 -7.20
C LEU A 236 17.39 -5.66 -8.27
N VAL A 237 17.05 -5.78 -9.56
CA VAL A 237 17.92 -5.38 -10.66
C VAL A 237 18.14 -3.87 -10.66
N ILE A 238 17.06 -3.10 -10.51
CA ILE A 238 17.14 -1.63 -10.44
C ILE A 238 18.02 -1.20 -9.27
N TRP A 239 17.74 -1.67 -8.05
CA TRP A 239 18.46 -1.27 -6.85
C TRP A 239 19.93 -1.70 -6.86
N SER A 240 20.23 -2.89 -7.41
CA SER A 240 21.62 -3.33 -7.57
C SER A 240 22.41 -2.41 -8.50
N SER A 241 21.78 -1.90 -9.57
CA SER A 241 22.41 -0.95 -10.50
C SER A 241 22.62 0.44 -9.86
N GLU A 242 21.73 0.87 -8.96
CA GLU A 242 21.85 2.14 -8.24
C GLU A 242 23.00 2.08 -7.23
N MET A 243 23.09 0.99 -6.45
CA MET A 243 24.18 0.78 -5.50
C MET A 243 25.57 0.75 -6.16
N GLN A 244 25.68 0.16 -7.36
CA GLN A 244 26.93 0.17 -8.13
C GLN A 244 27.32 1.58 -8.59
N ARG A 245 26.36 2.42 -9.00
CA ARG A 245 26.61 3.81 -9.40
C ARG A 245 27.04 4.69 -8.22
N ASP A 246 26.38 4.52 -7.08
CA ASP A 246 26.68 5.28 -5.86
C ASP A 246 28.02 4.86 -5.22
N GLY A 247 28.40 3.58 -5.37
CA GLY A 247 29.68 3.06 -4.90
C GLY A 247 30.90 3.50 -5.72
N VAL A 248 30.71 3.89 -6.99
CA VAL A 248 31.75 4.44 -7.87
C VAL A 248 31.95 5.94 -7.65
N SER A 249 31.02 6.60 -6.95
CA SER A 249 31.03 8.04 -6.69
C SER A 249 31.62 8.43 -5.32
N LYS A 250 32.24 7.47 -4.60
CA LYS A 250 32.98 7.67 -3.34
C LYS A 250 34.45 7.34 -3.53
#